data_AF-A0A6J4INE3-F1
#
_entry.id   AF-A0A6J4INE3-F1
#
_cell.length_a   1.000
_cell.length_b   1.000
_cell.length_c   1.000
_cell.angle_alpha   90.00
_cell.angle_beta   90.00
_cell.angle_gamma   90.00
#
_symmetry.space_group_name_H-M   'P 1'
#
loop_
_entity.id
_entity.type
_entity.pdbx_description
1 polymer ?
#
loop_
_entity_poly.entity_id
_entity_poly.type
_entity_poly.pdbx_seq_one_letter_code
_entity_poly.pdbx_strand_id
1 'polypeptide(L)'
;MNRTIPRPALVVPIAVTVAAALAGCRGGEDQVAVGGSTTPEASATSTTSPPPSSTLRTTTSQPATSVETSTTVRATTTTRRAPPKVVVPKQGDRVVAVFLATGTTLADPSFERARARLTSLGYKGRSGGDTACSQGAKQALPQLQDYALSVEFATRADADRFAALYGPVLGTATVTVFCVD
;
A
#
# COMPACT_ATOMS: atom_id res chain seq x y z
N MET A 1 -52.55 5.10 10.21
CA MET A 1 -51.70 6.31 10.37
C MET A 1 -50.61 6.26 9.31
N ASN A 2 -50.85 6.90 8.15
CA ASN A 2 -49.89 6.95 7.03
C ASN A 2 -48.77 7.94 7.37
N ARG A 3 -47.51 7.48 7.36
CA ARG A 3 -46.33 8.35 7.44
C ARG A 3 -45.74 8.54 6.04
N THR A 4 -46.04 9.69 5.45
CA THR A 4 -45.39 10.20 4.24
C THR A 4 -43.96 10.63 4.60
N ILE A 5 -42.95 10.00 3.98
CA ILE A 5 -41.53 10.38 4.16
C ILE A 5 -41.16 11.34 3.02
N PRO A 6 -40.66 12.56 3.29
CA PRO A 6 -40.23 13.48 2.25
C PRO A 6 -38.90 13.03 1.61
N ARG A 7 -38.86 13.08 0.28
CA ARG A 7 -37.65 12.84 -0.53
C ARG A 7 -36.70 14.05 -0.46
N PRO A 8 -35.39 13.88 -0.25
CA PRO A 8 -34.44 14.99 -0.36
C PRO A 8 -34.25 15.41 -1.82
N ALA A 9 -34.28 16.72 -2.04
CA ALA A 9 -34.09 17.37 -3.34
C ALA A 9 -32.65 17.21 -3.84
N LEU A 10 -32.54 16.85 -5.11
CA LEU A 10 -31.31 16.73 -5.88
C LEU A 10 -30.75 18.15 -6.15
N VAL A 11 -29.61 18.49 -5.55
CA VAL A 11 -28.86 19.71 -5.89
C VAL A 11 -27.73 19.32 -6.85
N VAL A 12 -27.83 19.78 -8.09
CA VAL A 12 -26.85 19.57 -9.16
C VAL A 12 -25.75 20.65 -9.04
N PRO A 13 -24.45 20.30 -8.99
CA PRO A 13 -23.38 21.29 -8.94
C PRO A 13 -23.14 21.94 -10.31
N ILE A 14 -23.05 23.26 -10.32
CA ILE A 14 -22.60 24.08 -11.46
C ILE A 14 -21.09 23.95 -11.58
N ALA A 15 -20.60 23.53 -12.74
CA ALA A 15 -19.19 23.45 -13.07
C ALA A 15 -18.60 24.86 -13.28
N VAL A 16 -17.54 25.20 -12.54
CA VAL A 16 -16.72 26.38 -12.82
C VAL A 16 -15.49 25.94 -13.61
N THR A 17 -15.40 26.42 -14.83
CA THR A 17 -14.26 26.20 -15.73
C THR A 17 -13.27 27.34 -15.49
N VAL A 18 -12.04 27.05 -15.05
CA VAL A 18 -10.96 28.05 -15.03
C VAL A 18 -9.93 27.67 -16.08
N ALA A 19 -9.82 28.54 -17.07
CA ALA A 19 -8.95 28.41 -18.23
C ALA A 19 -7.47 28.56 -17.85
N ALA A 20 -6.64 27.75 -18.52
CA ALA A 20 -5.19 27.88 -18.52
C ALA A 20 -4.77 29.14 -19.31
N ALA A 21 -3.82 29.90 -18.76
CA ALA A 21 -3.07 30.93 -19.49
C ALA A 21 -1.59 30.52 -19.56
N LEU A 22 -1.13 30.30 -20.79
CA LEU A 22 0.29 30.22 -21.18
C LEU A 22 0.81 31.64 -21.40
N ALA A 23 1.96 32.01 -20.82
CA ALA A 23 2.89 33.01 -21.39
C ALA A 23 4.13 33.20 -20.51
N GLY A 24 5.33 33.11 -21.09
CA GLY A 24 6.51 33.79 -20.55
C GLY A 24 7.88 33.13 -20.75
N CYS A 25 8.43 33.16 -21.96
CA CYS A 25 9.88 33.09 -22.20
C CYS A 25 10.43 34.52 -22.39
N ARG A 26 11.51 34.88 -21.69
CA ARG A 26 12.57 35.89 -21.99
C ARG A 26 13.50 35.92 -20.76
N GLY A 27 14.79 35.64 -20.82
CA GLY A 27 15.81 36.07 -21.78
C GLY A 27 16.55 37.28 -21.19
N GLY A 28 17.74 37.08 -20.62
CA GLY A 28 18.57 38.13 -20.02
C GLY A 28 19.91 37.59 -19.50
N GLU A 29 20.92 37.69 -20.35
CA GLU A 29 22.35 37.43 -20.10
C GLU A 29 23.03 38.68 -19.48
N ASP A 30 24.33 38.57 -19.15
CA ASP A 30 25.29 39.59 -18.66
C ASP A 30 25.27 39.86 -17.11
N GLN A 31 26.32 39.76 -16.27
CA GLN A 31 27.77 39.61 -16.44
C GLN A 31 28.52 39.13 -15.17
N VAL A 32 29.55 38.31 -15.43
CA VAL A 32 30.97 38.41 -15.00
C VAL A 32 31.38 38.38 -13.51
N ALA A 33 32.00 37.23 -13.17
CA ALA A 33 33.28 36.96 -12.47
C ALA A 33 33.60 37.70 -11.14
N VAL A 34 34.28 37.12 -10.14
CA VAL A 34 35.68 36.63 -10.18
C VAL A 34 35.96 35.76 -8.93
N GLY A 35 36.73 34.67 -9.11
CA GLY A 35 37.64 34.11 -8.10
C GLY A 35 37.02 33.11 -7.10
N GLY A 36 37.62 31.97 -6.79
CA GLY A 36 38.93 31.43 -7.15
C GLY A 36 39.05 29.99 -6.62
N SER A 37 39.89 29.21 -7.29
CA SER A 37 40.32 27.89 -6.87
C SER A 37 41.07 27.93 -5.54
N THR A 38 40.71 27.05 -4.60
CA THR A 38 41.66 26.46 -3.64
C THR A 38 41.15 25.11 -3.11
N THR A 39 41.85 24.06 -3.53
CA THR A 39 42.33 22.89 -2.76
C THR A 39 41.38 22.04 -1.90
N PRO A 40 41.33 20.71 -2.10
CA PRO A 40 40.80 19.78 -1.11
C PRO A 40 41.84 19.54 0.00
N GLU A 41 41.57 20.03 1.21
CA GLU A 41 42.36 19.68 2.40
C GLU A 41 41.69 18.51 3.12
N ALA A 42 42.38 17.38 3.11
CA ALA A 42 42.10 16.26 3.98
C ALA A 42 42.62 16.58 5.38
N SER A 43 41.80 16.37 6.41
CA SER A 43 42.31 15.87 7.70
C SER A 43 41.23 15.26 8.54
N ALA A 44 41.62 14.13 9.11
CA ALA A 44 40.84 13.21 9.91
C ALA A 44 40.28 13.83 11.19
N THR A 45 39.15 13.31 11.65
CA THR A 45 38.87 13.26 13.09
C THR A 45 38.24 11.92 13.41
N SER A 46 39.09 11.01 13.86
CA SER A 46 38.69 9.78 14.54
C SER A 46 38.11 10.15 15.90
N THR A 47 36.80 9.97 16.08
CA THR A 47 36.16 10.06 17.39
C THR A 47 35.69 8.68 17.83
N THR A 48 36.59 8.07 18.59
CA THR A 48 36.45 7.08 19.66
C THR A 48 35.03 6.58 19.96
N SER A 49 34.80 5.30 19.62
CA SER A 49 33.72 4.47 20.15
C SER A 49 34.04 4.05 21.59
N PRO A 50 33.19 4.29 22.59
CA PRO A 50 33.32 3.61 23.88
C PRO A 50 32.86 2.14 23.74
N PRO A 51 33.55 1.16 24.35
CA PRO A 51 33.05 -0.21 24.43
C PRO A 51 31.83 -0.26 25.38
N PRO A 52 30.78 -1.05 25.09
CA PRO A 52 29.81 -1.39 26.11
C PRO A 52 30.48 -2.27 27.17
N SER A 53 30.46 -1.81 28.42
CA SER A 53 30.86 -2.61 29.59
C SER A 53 30.05 -3.90 29.65
N SER A 54 30.75 -5.01 29.45
CA SER A 54 30.27 -6.35 29.76
C SER A 54 30.41 -6.58 31.26
N THR A 55 29.31 -6.43 32.00
CA THR A 55 29.22 -6.86 33.39
C THR A 55 28.60 -8.25 33.43
N LEU A 56 29.45 -9.27 33.45
CA LEU A 56 29.09 -10.62 33.90
C LEU A 56 28.61 -10.55 35.35
N ARG A 57 27.37 -10.96 35.62
CA ARG A 57 26.94 -11.37 36.97
C ARG A 57 26.73 -12.88 37.00
N THR A 58 27.57 -13.50 37.80
CA THR A 58 27.58 -14.90 38.19
C THR A 58 26.37 -15.22 39.10
N THR A 59 25.74 -16.34 38.77
CA THR A 59 24.77 -17.22 39.48
C THR A 59 24.34 -16.89 40.91
N THR A 60 23.02 -16.93 41.12
CA THR A 60 22.41 -17.52 42.32
C THR A 60 21.30 -18.48 41.87
N SER A 61 21.48 -19.77 42.16
CA SER A 61 20.48 -20.82 42.02
C SER A 61 19.26 -20.51 42.91
N GLN A 62 18.08 -20.43 42.30
CA GLN A 62 16.82 -20.48 43.02
C GLN A 62 16.20 -21.88 42.84
N PRO A 63 15.78 -22.56 43.92
CA PRO A 63 15.14 -23.87 43.82
C PRO A 63 13.84 -23.79 43.04
N ALA A 64 13.63 -24.81 42.21
CA ALA A 64 12.46 -25.01 41.37
C ALA A 64 11.20 -25.26 42.21
N THR A 65 10.24 -24.34 42.14
CA THR A 65 8.84 -24.65 42.45
C THR A 65 8.15 -24.99 41.13
N SER A 66 8.18 -26.27 40.78
CA SER A 66 7.46 -26.81 39.63
C SER A 66 5.97 -26.86 39.98
N VAL A 67 5.23 -25.81 39.62
CA VAL A 67 3.77 -25.86 39.59
C VAL A 67 3.40 -26.50 38.25
N GLU A 68 3.18 -27.81 38.28
CA GLU A 68 2.66 -28.57 37.15
C GLU A 68 1.22 -28.14 36.88
N THR A 69 1.07 -27.01 36.19
CA THR A 69 -0.21 -26.59 35.65
C THR A 69 -0.45 -27.48 34.44
N SER A 70 -1.16 -28.58 34.67
CA SER A 70 -1.78 -29.41 33.64
C SER A 70 -2.72 -28.54 32.82
N THR A 71 -2.16 -27.80 31.87
CA THR A 71 -2.92 -27.05 30.89
C THR A 71 -3.39 -28.08 29.88
N THR A 72 -4.61 -28.57 30.09
CA THR A 72 -5.33 -29.34 29.07
C THR A 72 -5.41 -28.47 27.82
N VAL A 73 -4.46 -28.66 26.89
CA VAL A 73 -4.47 -28.05 25.57
C VAL A 73 -5.67 -28.63 24.86
N ARG A 74 -6.82 -27.94 24.98
CA ARG A 74 -8.00 -28.25 24.18
C ARG A 74 -7.57 -28.10 22.74
N ALA A 75 -7.41 -29.23 22.05
CA ALA A 75 -7.10 -29.28 20.64
C ALA A 75 -8.20 -28.51 19.89
N THR A 76 -7.93 -27.26 19.55
CA THR A 76 -8.73 -26.50 18.61
C THR A 76 -8.53 -27.15 17.26
N THR A 77 -9.48 -28.01 16.88
CA THR A 77 -9.62 -28.49 15.51
C THR A 77 -9.56 -27.28 14.59
N THR A 78 -8.41 -27.11 13.94
CA THR A 78 -8.16 -25.96 13.08
C THR A 78 -9.02 -26.18 11.84
N THR A 79 -10.26 -25.69 11.89
CA THR A 79 -11.15 -25.74 10.74
C THR A 79 -10.46 -24.97 9.63
N ARG A 80 -10.04 -25.68 8.58
CA ARG A 80 -9.36 -25.10 7.43
C ARG A 80 -10.21 -23.93 6.92
N ARG A 81 -9.72 -22.71 7.13
CA ARG A 81 -10.48 -21.50 6.79
C ARG A 81 -10.65 -21.47 5.28
N ALA A 82 -11.87 -21.23 4.81
CA ALA A 82 -12.13 -21.08 3.38
C ALA A 82 -11.26 -19.95 2.80
N PRO A 83 -10.78 -20.10 1.54
CA PRO A 83 -9.96 -19.09 0.89
C PRO A 83 -10.74 -17.75 0.80
N PRO A 84 -10.04 -16.61 0.91
CA PRO A 84 -10.61 -15.28 0.65
C PRO A 84 -11.42 -15.23 -0.65
N LYS A 85 -12.63 -14.66 -0.58
CA LYS A 85 -13.53 -14.57 -1.73
C LYS A 85 -13.27 -13.29 -2.53
N VAL A 86 -12.69 -13.47 -3.71
CA VAL A 86 -12.53 -12.38 -4.70
C VAL A 86 -13.89 -12.04 -5.32
N VAL A 87 -14.09 -10.77 -5.66
CA VAL A 87 -15.25 -10.29 -6.42
C VAL A 87 -14.83 -9.73 -7.76
N VAL A 88 -15.76 -9.72 -8.71
CA VAL A 88 -15.64 -8.95 -9.95
C VAL A 88 -16.55 -7.73 -9.80
N PRO A 89 -15.99 -6.55 -9.50
CA PRO A 89 -16.79 -5.36 -9.28
C PRO A 89 -17.38 -4.85 -10.59
N LYS A 90 -18.56 -4.24 -10.47
CA LYS A 90 -19.22 -3.45 -11.50
C LYS A 90 -18.82 -1.99 -11.38
N GLN A 91 -19.07 -1.22 -12.43
CA GLN A 91 -18.89 0.23 -12.38
C GLN A 91 -19.76 0.83 -11.28
N GLY A 92 -19.18 1.72 -10.48
CA GLY A 92 -19.78 2.34 -9.32
C GLY A 92 -19.68 1.50 -8.03
N ASP A 93 -19.25 0.23 -8.09
CA ASP A 93 -19.11 -0.58 -6.89
C ASP A 93 -17.97 -0.05 -6.00
N ARG A 94 -18.24 -0.04 -4.69
CA ARG A 94 -17.25 0.25 -3.66
C ARG A 94 -16.71 -1.06 -3.09
N VAL A 95 -15.43 -1.32 -3.32
CA VAL A 95 -14.75 -2.58 -2.94
C VAL A 95 -13.46 -2.30 -2.18
N VAL A 96 -12.90 -3.34 -1.57
CA VAL A 96 -11.57 -3.30 -0.97
C VAL A 96 -10.57 -3.92 -1.94
N ALA A 97 -9.66 -3.11 -2.47
CA ALA A 97 -8.61 -3.55 -3.38
C ALA A 97 -7.30 -3.75 -2.64
N VAL A 98 -6.66 -4.89 -2.87
CA VAL A 98 -5.29 -5.19 -2.43
C VAL A 98 -4.36 -5.00 -3.62
N PHE A 99 -3.47 -4.02 -3.55
CA PHE A 99 -2.55 -3.65 -4.63
C PHE A 99 -1.24 -4.42 -4.51
N LEU A 100 -0.86 -5.11 -5.57
CA LEU A 100 0.24 -6.08 -5.58
C LEU A 100 1.48 -5.54 -6.27
N ALA A 101 1.27 -4.78 -7.34
CA ALA A 101 2.30 -4.21 -8.18
C ALA A 101 1.78 -2.93 -8.85
N THR A 102 2.69 -2.05 -9.27
CA THR A 102 2.39 -0.80 -9.95
C THR A 102 3.51 -0.45 -10.91
N GLY A 103 3.18 0.26 -11.99
CA GLY A 103 4.13 0.65 -13.04
C GLY A 103 3.56 1.77 -13.91
N THR A 104 4.41 2.38 -14.75
CA THR A 104 3.99 3.40 -15.73
C THR A 104 3.41 2.83 -17.01
N THR A 105 3.55 1.52 -17.25
CA THR A 105 3.00 0.83 -18.42
C THR A 105 2.48 -0.55 -18.04
N LEU A 106 1.51 -1.07 -18.81
CA LEU A 106 0.98 -2.43 -18.63
C LEU A 106 2.00 -3.55 -18.89
N ALA A 107 3.14 -3.23 -19.50
CA ALA A 107 4.23 -4.16 -19.79
C ALA A 107 5.27 -4.25 -18.66
N ASP A 108 5.04 -3.59 -17.52
CA ASP A 108 5.98 -3.61 -16.40
C ASP A 108 6.22 -5.04 -15.86
N PRO A 109 7.49 -5.49 -15.71
CA PRO A 109 7.81 -6.84 -15.28
C PRO A 109 7.35 -7.17 -13.85
N SER A 110 7.03 -6.17 -13.02
CA SER A 110 6.40 -6.39 -11.71
C SER A 110 5.02 -7.03 -11.84
N PHE A 111 4.26 -6.74 -12.91
CA PHE A 111 2.95 -7.34 -13.13
C PHE A 111 3.03 -8.83 -13.44
N GLU A 112 4.00 -9.26 -14.24
CA GLU A 112 4.20 -10.68 -14.55
C GLU A 112 4.58 -11.48 -13.31
N ARG A 113 5.51 -10.97 -12.49
CA ARG A 113 5.87 -11.59 -11.21
C ARG A 113 4.68 -11.71 -10.27
N ALA A 114 3.87 -10.65 -10.18
CA ALA A 114 2.69 -10.65 -9.32
C ALA A 114 1.58 -11.60 -9.84
N ARG A 115 1.35 -11.68 -11.15
CA ARG A 115 0.41 -12.64 -11.76
C ARG A 115 0.84 -14.08 -11.59
N ALA A 116 2.13 -14.39 -11.78
CA ALA A 116 2.66 -15.72 -11.56
C ALA A 116 2.41 -16.17 -10.12
N ARG A 117 2.64 -15.26 -9.15
CA ARG A 117 2.36 -15.52 -7.74
C ARG A 117 0.86 -15.72 -7.47
N LEU A 118 0.00 -14.85 -7.98
CA LEU A 118 -1.46 -15.01 -7.87
C LEU A 118 -1.93 -16.37 -8.38
N THR A 119 -1.44 -16.76 -9.55
CA THR A 119 -1.77 -18.03 -10.21
C THR A 119 -1.31 -19.21 -9.36
N SER A 120 -0.11 -19.14 -8.77
CA SER A 120 0.38 -20.18 -7.85
C SER A 120 -0.49 -20.37 -6.59
N LEU A 121 -1.24 -19.33 -6.20
CA LEU A 121 -2.17 -19.35 -5.08
C LEU A 121 -3.61 -19.73 -5.49
N GLY A 122 -3.83 -20.03 -6.77
CA GLY A 122 -5.14 -20.41 -7.32
C GLY A 122 -6.07 -19.23 -7.61
N TYR A 123 -5.58 -17.99 -7.56
CA TYR A 123 -6.36 -16.81 -7.87
C TYR A 123 -6.18 -16.42 -9.33
N LYS A 124 -7.29 -16.20 -10.02
CA LYS A 124 -7.28 -15.51 -11.32
C LYS A 124 -7.32 -14.00 -11.04
N GLY A 125 -6.16 -13.35 -11.16
CA GLY A 125 -6.10 -11.89 -11.08
C GLY A 125 -6.78 -11.25 -12.27
N ARG A 126 -7.39 -10.08 -12.06
CA ARG A 126 -7.65 -9.16 -13.17
C ARG A 126 -6.32 -8.78 -13.82
N SER A 127 -6.35 -8.49 -15.12
CA SER A 127 -5.23 -7.83 -15.79
C SER A 127 -4.96 -6.49 -15.09
N GLY A 128 -3.70 -6.08 -15.00
CA GLY A 128 -3.36 -4.76 -14.47
C GLY A 128 -4.13 -3.69 -15.27
N GLY A 129 -4.59 -2.65 -14.58
CA GLY A 129 -5.44 -1.61 -15.17
C GLY A 129 -4.97 -0.23 -14.76
N ASP A 130 -5.53 0.80 -15.40
CA ASP A 130 -5.26 2.19 -15.04
C ASP A 130 -5.74 2.44 -13.61
N THR A 131 -4.87 3.02 -12.79
CA THR A 131 -5.19 3.42 -11.41
C THR A 131 -6.28 4.47 -11.33
N ALA A 132 -6.48 5.28 -12.38
CA ALA A 132 -7.59 6.20 -12.52
C ALA A 132 -8.95 5.50 -12.48
N CYS A 133 -9.01 4.20 -12.85
CA CYS A 133 -10.21 3.39 -12.75
C CYS A 133 -10.59 3.01 -11.31
N SER A 134 -9.69 3.21 -10.35
CA SER A 134 -9.88 2.93 -8.93
C SER A 134 -9.88 4.23 -8.12
N GLN A 135 -11.01 4.94 -8.10
CA GLN A 135 -11.11 6.20 -7.35
C GLN A 135 -10.84 5.96 -5.86
N GLY A 136 -9.97 6.78 -5.27
CA GLY A 136 -9.52 6.61 -3.89
C GLY A 136 -8.16 5.90 -3.76
N ALA A 137 -7.69 5.22 -4.81
CA ALA A 137 -6.47 4.43 -4.76
C ALA A 137 -5.22 5.28 -4.51
N LYS A 138 -4.97 6.30 -5.35
CA LYS A 138 -3.80 7.19 -5.20
C LYS A 138 -3.86 8.06 -3.94
N GLN A 139 -5.05 8.38 -3.44
CA GLN A 139 -5.20 9.08 -2.16
C GLN A 139 -4.79 8.20 -0.98
N ALA A 140 -5.14 6.92 -1.01
CA ALA A 140 -4.80 5.97 0.05
C ALA A 140 -3.36 5.44 -0.08
N LEU A 141 -2.85 5.33 -1.31
CA LEU A 141 -1.54 4.78 -1.66
C LEU A 141 -0.84 5.72 -2.66
N PRO A 142 -0.23 6.83 -2.20
CA PRO A 142 0.37 7.84 -3.07
C PRO A 142 1.52 7.31 -3.94
N GLN A 143 2.11 6.18 -3.58
CA GLN A 143 3.16 5.50 -4.34
C GLN A 143 2.64 4.75 -5.58
N LEU A 144 1.32 4.64 -5.77
CA LEU A 144 0.77 4.03 -6.98
C LEU A 144 1.08 4.90 -8.20
N GLN A 145 1.61 4.26 -9.23
CA GLN A 145 1.89 4.85 -10.54
C GLN A 145 0.63 4.84 -11.41
N ASP A 146 0.77 4.95 -12.74
CA ASP A 146 -0.36 5.05 -13.65
C ASP A 146 -1.15 3.75 -13.76
N TYR A 147 -0.47 2.61 -13.67
CA TYR A 147 -1.08 1.30 -13.72
C TYR A 147 -0.85 0.53 -12.42
N ALA A 148 -1.82 -0.29 -12.04
CA ALA A 148 -1.65 -1.20 -10.91
C ALA A 148 -2.33 -2.54 -11.17
N LEU A 149 -1.76 -3.57 -10.55
CA LEU A 149 -2.38 -4.89 -10.43
C LEU A 149 -2.97 -5.01 -9.03
N SER A 150 -4.26 -5.26 -8.96
CA SER A 150 -4.97 -5.43 -7.69
C SER A 150 -5.89 -6.65 -7.72
N VAL A 151 -6.29 -7.09 -6.53
CA VAL A 151 -7.37 -8.06 -6.33
C VAL A 151 -8.43 -7.42 -5.45
N GLU A 152 -9.68 -7.54 -5.87
CA GLU A 152 -10.82 -6.85 -5.28
C GLU A 152 -11.64 -7.80 -4.40
N PHE A 153 -12.05 -7.30 -3.25
CA PHE A 153 -12.80 -8.04 -2.23
C PHE A 153 -14.01 -7.24 -1.79
N ALA A 154 -15.10 -7.92 -1.46
CA ALA A 154 -16.29 -7.28 -0.88
C ALA A 154 -16.04 -6.78 0.55
N THR A 155 -15.14 -7.43 1.29
CA THR A 155 -14.89 -7.13 2.71
C THR A 155 -13.42 -6.88 3.00
N ARG A 156 -13.15 -6.02 3.99
CA ARG A 156 -11.79 -5.77 4.46
C ARG A 156 -11.16 -7.02 5.08
N ALA A 157 -11.95 -7.83 5.78
CA ALA A 157 -11.48 -9.07 6.37
C ALA A 157 -11.00 -10.10 5.33
N ASP A 158 -11.61 -10.15 4.14
CA ASP A 158 -11.12 -10.98 3.04
C ASP A 158 -9.84 -10.44 2.43
N ALA A 159 -9.77 -9.12 2.23
CA ALA A 159 -8.59 -8.44 1.71
C ALA A 159 -7.36 -8.62 2.63
N ASP A 160 -7.52 -8.44 3.94
CA ASP A 160 -6.43 -8.60 4.90
C ASP A 160 -5.96 -10.06 4.99
N ARG A 161 -6.88 -11.02 4.95
CA ARG A 161 -6.53 -12.43 4.84
C ARG A 161 -5.75 -12.74 3.57
N PHE A 162 -6.19 -12.19 2.45
CA PHE A 162 -5.51 -12.40 1.18
C PHE A 162 -4.11 -11.78 1.20
N ALA A 163 -3.95 -10.56 1.73
CA ALA A 163 -2.64 -9.94 1.90
C ALA A 163 -1.70 -10.81 2.75
N ALA A 164 -2.20 -11.38 3.85
CA ALA A 164 -1.43 -12.31 4.68
C ALA A 164 -1.02 -13.61 3.94
N LEU A 165 -1.87 -14.12 3.05
CA LEU A 165 -1.56 -15.30 2.21
C LEU A 165 -0.59 -14.97 1.07
N TYR A 166 -0.73 -13.80 0.46
CA TYR A 166 0.05 -13.37 -0.68
C TYR A 166 1.49 -13.02 -0.28
N GLY A 167 1.63 -12.29 0.83
CA GLY A 167 2.90 -11.78 1.35
C GLY A 167 3.01 -10.26 1.13
N PRO A 168 4.15 -9.75 0.63
CA PRO A 168 4.34 -8.32 0.45
C PRO A 168 3.35 -7.75 -0.57
N VAL A 169 2.66 -6.69 -0.17
CA VAL A 169 1.71 -5.93 -0.99
C VAL A 169 2.06 -4.44 -0.92
N LEU A 170 1.67 -3.68 -1.93
CA LEU A 170 1.82 -2.21 -1.93
C LEU A 170 0.89 -1.54 -0.92
N GLY A 171 -0.25 -2.18 -0.64
CA GLY A 171 -1.21 -1.77 0.36
C GLY A 171 -2.62 -2.22 0.02
N THR A 172 -3.55 -1.88 0.91
CA THR A 172 -4.97 -2.21 0.77
C THR A 172 -5.81 -0.95 0.94
N ALA A 173 -6.63 -0.61 -0.05
CA ALA A 173 -7.47 0.58 -0.02
C ALA A 173 -8.93 0.24 -0.38
N THR A 174 -9.86 1.02 0.17
CA THR A 174 -11.24 1.00 -0.29
C THR A 174 -11.35 1.94 -1.49
N VAL A 175 -11.82 1.41 -2.62
CA VAL A 175 -11.90 2.13 -3.89
C VAL A 175 -13.31 2.05 -4.46
N THR A 176 -13.66 3.02 -5.28
CA THR A 176 -14.84 2.96 -6.15
C THR A 176 -14.37 2.69 -7.58
N VAL A 177 -14.94 1.67 -8.22
CA VAL A 177 -14.51 1.21 -9.56
C VAL A 177 -15.24 2.01 -10.64
N PHE A 178 -14.50 2.63 -11.57
CA PHE A 178 -15.07 3.48 -12.63
C PHE A 178 -14.91 2.94 -14.03
N CYS A 179 -13.88 2.13 -14.27
CA CYS A 179 -13.73 1.44 -15.54
C CYS A 179 -14.14 -0.01 -15.35
N VAL A 180 -15.09 -0.43 -16.16
CA VAL A 180 -15.31 -1.84 -16.47
C VAL A 180 -15.09 -1.95 -17.97
N ASP A 181 -14.22 -2.88 -18.38
CA ASP A 181 -14.11 -3.31 -19.77
C ASP A 181 -15.46 -3.85 -20.27
#